data_AF-A0A514XFD9-F1
#
_entry.id   AF-A0A514XFD9-F1
#
_cell.length_a   1.000
_cell.length_b   1.000
_cell.length_c   1.000
_cell.angle_alpha   90.00
_cell.angle_beta   90.00
_cell.angle_gamma   90.00
#
_symmetry.space_group_name_H-M   'P 1'
#
loop_
_entity.id
_entity.type
_entity.pdbx_description
1 polymer ?
#
loop_
_entity_poly.entity_id
_entity_poly.type
_entity_poly.pdbx_seq_one_letter_code
_entity_poly.pdbx_strand_id
1 'polypeptide(L)'
;MNLLLLAALLALTACTTSPTKPTPSKTPPMATEVGQESSPVDPVAIQRALHLDRNVEQLGVEEKSFNSCEMGYGYSRNKDCRTMYMTVLNVRLLCRDTEGTISTVLTESDVTPIAGQTIRWSLKNVQGEYQTDGLGYGQIVALSPRSQKRERVRISYKNEFLYMRANEITKVITPRPWCSM
;
A
#
# COMPACT_ATOMS: atom_id res chain seq x y z
N MET A 1 20.15 -8.82 64.63
CA MET A 1 19.38 -7.60 64.93
C MET A 1 17.95 -7.85 64.47
N ASN A 2 17.13 -8.41 65.36
CA ASN A 2 15.70 -8.67 65.15
C ASN A 2 14.94 -7.59 65.92
N LEU A 3 13.97 -6.92 65.30
CA LEU A 3 12.92 -6.21 66.03
C LEU A 3 11.60 -6.22 65.25
N LEU A 4 10.54 -6.53 65.98
CA LEU A 4 9.14 -6.78 65.62
C LEU A 4 8.36 -5.54 65.11
N LEU A 5 7.20 -5.78 64.46
CA LEU A 5 5.86 -5.16 64.67
C LEU A 5 4.95 -5.50 63.47
N LEU A 6 4.03 -6.48 63.48
CA LEU A 6 2.74 -6.66 64.18
C LEU A 6 1.63 -5.63 63.81
N ALA A 7 0.68 -6.12 62.98
CA ALA A 7 -0.76 -5.86 62.87
C ALA A 7 -1.32 -4.43 62.67
N ALA A 8 -2.22 -4.28 61.69
CA ALA A 8 -3.67 -4.08 61.93
C ALA A 8 -4.48 -3.92 60.63
N LEU A 9 -5.71 -4.40 60.71
CA LEU A 9 -6.78 -4.43 59.71
C LEU A 9 -7.17 -3.04 59.17
N LEU A 10 -7.78 -2.99 57.99
CA LEU A 10 -9.09 -2.33 57.79
C LEU A 10 -9.69 -2.66 56.41
N ALA A 11 -10.82 -3.35 56.45
CA ALA A 11 -11.71 -3.60 55.34
C ALA A 11 -12.46 -2.32 54.94
N LEU A 12 -12.54 -2.03 53.65
CA LEU A 12 -13.57 -1.13 53.09
C LEU A 12 -14.05 -1.68 51.75
N THR A 13 -15.05 -2.55 51.83
CA THR A 13 -16.05 -2.77 50.79
C THR A 13 -16.86 -1.49 50.63
N ALA A 14 -16.69 -0.77 49.52
CA ALA A 14 -17.58 0.34 49.16
C ALA A 14 -18.52 -0.11 48.02
N CYS A 15 -19.70 -0.59 48.40
CA CYS A 15 -20.87 -0.57 47.54
C CYS A 15 -21.43 0.87 47.56
N THR A 16 -21.47 1.55 46.43
CA THR A 16 -22.30 2.75 46.27
C THR A 16 -23.26 2.56 45.10
N THR A 17 -24.49 2.23 45.46
CA THR A 17 -25.67 2.29 44.59
C THR A 17 -25.95 3.75 44.23
N SER A 18 -25.89 4.08 42.94
CA SER A 18 -26.39 5.38 42.44
C SER A 18 -27.86 5.26 42.04
N PRO A 19 -28.72 6.25 42.39
CA PRO A 19 -30.15 6.21 42.16
C PRO A 19 -30.53 6.61 40.73
N THR A 20 -31.66 6.06 40.28
CA THR A 20 -32.25 6.25 38.94
C THR A 20 -33.16 7.47 38.86
N LYS A 21 -32.92 8.31 37.82
CA LYS A 21 -33.83 9.22 37.07
C LYS A 21 -34.29 10.57 37.71
N PRO A 22 -34.46 11.65 36.91
CA PRO A 22 -35.45 11.68 35.81
C PRO A 22 -34.99 12.25 34.46
N THR A 23 -35.69 11.78 33.43
CA THR A 23 -35.63 12.17 32.02
C THR A 23 -35.93 13.66 31.78
N PRO A 24 -35.13 14.36 30.97
CA PRO A 24 -35.61 15.43 30.10
C PRO A 24 -35.71 14.89 28.68
N SER A 25 -36.94 14.76 28.18
CA SER A 25 -37.20 14.56 26.76
C SER A 25 -36.90 15.89 26.06
N LYS A 26 -35.78 15.96 25.35
CA LYS A 26 -35.56 16.95 24.31
C LYS A 26 -35.18 16.16 23.07
N THR A 27 -36.18 16.00 22.22
CA THR A 27 -36.06 15.58 20.83
C THR A 27 -34.76 16.14 20.23
N PRO A 28 -33.80 15.29 19.82
CA PRO A 28 -32.71 15.76 19.00
C PRO A 28 -33.32 16.34 17.72
N PRO A 29 -32.91 17.53 17.24
CA PRO A 29 -33.19 17.85 15.85
C PRO A 29 -32.60 16.69 15.05
N MET A 30 -33.46 16.07 14.24
CA MET A 30 -33.08 15.09 13.26
C MET A 30 -32.18 15.83 12.26
N ALA A 31 -30.89 15.96 12.60
CA ALA A 31 -29.86 16.26 11.65
C ALA A 31 -29.82 15.02 10.77
N THR A 32 -30.55 15.08 9.66
CA THR A 32 -30.19 14.31 8.48
C THR A 32 -28.82 14.86 8.06
N GLU A 33 -27.76 14.44 8.77
CA GLU A 33 -26.47 14.29 8.13
C GLU A 33 -26.72 13.25 7.06
N VAL A 34 -27.03 13.74 5.86
CA VAL A 34 -26.83 12.99 4.63
C VAL A 34 -25.37 12.62 4.69
N GLY A 35 -25.09 11.44 5.24
CA GLY A 35 -23.78 10.83 5.23
C GLY A 35 -23.42 10.73 3.78
N GLN A 36 -22.66 11.70 3.30
CA GLN A 36 -22.12 11.71 1.97
C GLN A 36 -21.16 10.53 1.97
N GLU A 37 -21.67 9.36 1.58
CA GLU A 37 -20.93 8.12 1.46
C GLU A 37 -19.68 8.46 0.67
N SER A 38 -18.52 8.34 1.31
CA SER A 38 -17.26 8.51 0.64
C SER A 38 -17.19 7.43 -0.44
N SER A 39 -17.39 7.81 -1.70
CA SER A 39 -17.19 6.90 -2.81
C SER A 39 -15.77 6.35 -2.73
N PRO A 40 -15.55 5.05 -3.02
CA PRO A 40 -14.21 4.50 -3.04
C PRO A 40 -13.34 5.30 -4.02
N VAL A 41 -12.09 5.52 -3.64
CA VAL A 41 -11.11 6.23 -4.49
C VAL A 41 -10.93 5.46 -5.79
N ASP A 42 -11.01 6.15 -6.94
CA ASP A 42 -10.77 5.59 -8.26
C ASP A 42 -9.34 5.92 -8.72
N PRO A 43 -8.36 5.01 -8.52
CA PRO A 43 -6.98 5.25 -8.90
C PRO A 43 -6.79 5.36 -10.41
N VAL A 44 -7.62 4.72 -11.23
CA VAL A 44 -7.49 4.74 -12.69
C VAL A 44 -7.85 6.12 -13.23
N ALA A 45 -8.94 6.71 -12.72
CA ALA A 45 -9.34 8.06 -13.09
C ALA A 45 -8.31 9.11 -12.66
N ILE A 46 -7.76 8.98 -11.44
CA ILE A 46 -6.69 9.87 -10.95
C ILE A 46 -5.43 9.74 -11.83
N GLN A 47 -5.04 8.52 -12.20
CA GLN A 47 -3.87 8.28 -13.06
C GLN A 47 -4.00 8.96 -14.41
N ARG A 48 -5.16 8.87 -15.05
CA ARG A 48 -5.45 9.57 -16.32
C ARG A 48 -5.46 11.08 -16.15
N ALA A 49 -6.11 11.59 -15.10
CA ALA A 49 -6.16 13.03 -14.81
C ALA A 49 -4.75 13.62 -14.57
N LEU A 50 -3.84 12.82 -14.02
CA LEU A 50 -2.45 13.18 -13.82
C LEU A 50 -1.55 12.91 -15.03
N HIS A 51 -2.07 12.37 -16.14
CA HIS A 51 -1.26 11.95 -17.30
C HIS A 51 -0.12 11.02 -16.90
N LEU A 52 -0.44 9.98 -16.13
CA LEU A 52 0.47 8.91 -15.69
C LEU A 52 0.13 7.56 -16.36
N ASP A 53 -0.75 7.57 -17.35
CA ASP A 53 -1.26 6.45 -18.14
C ASP A 53 -0.34 6.08 -19.31
N ARG A 54 0.96 5.98 -19.03
CA ARG A 54 1.97 5.65 -20.03
C ARG A 54 2.00 4.16 -20.38
N ASN A 55 2.55 3.85 -21.56
CA ASN A 55 2.72 2.47 -22.01
C ASN A 55 3.57 1.67 -20.98
N VAL A 56 3.14 0.45 -20.66
CA VAL A 56 3.80 -0.46 -19.70
C VAL A 56 5.24 -0.80 -20.10
N GLU A 57 5.57 -0.72 -21.39
CA GLU A 57 6.93 -0.91 -21.92
C GLU A 57 7.87 0.24 -21.55
N GLN A 58 7.34 1.42 -21.18
CA GLN A 58 8.13 2.53 -20.65
C GLN A 58 8.42 2.27 -19.17
N LEU A 59 9.49 1.51 -18.94
CA LEU A 59 9.92 1.04 -17.62
C LEU A 59 10.34 2.18 -16.69
N GLY A 60 10.29 1.90 -15.39
CA GLY A 60 10.71 2.81 -14.33
C GLY A 60 9.55 3.48 -13.62
N VAL A 61 9.87 4.54 -12.89
CA VAL A 61 8.93 5.21 -11.98
C VAL A 61 8.57 6.61 -12.46
N GLU A 62 7.31 6.96 -12.32
CA GLU A 62 6.80 8.32 -12.41
C GLU A 62 5.95 8.64 -11.20
N GLU A 63 5.95 9.90 -10.79
CA GLU A 63 5.20 10.34 -9.64
C GLU A 63 4.72 11.77 -9.85
N LYS A 64 3.45 12.01 -9.54
CA LYS A 64 2.89 13.36 -9.46
C LYS A 64 2.15 13.53 -8.15
N SER A 65 2.24 14.73 -7.60
CA SER A 65 1.46 15.14 -6.44
C SER A 65 0.15 15.80 -6.88
N PHE A 66 -0.84 15.77 -6.00
CA PHE A 66 -2.12 16.42 -6.20
C PHE A 66 -2.78 16.78 -4.87
N ASN A 67 -3.71 17.73 -4.89
CA ASN A 67 -4.55 18.04 -3.72
C ASN A 67 -5.77 17.11 -3.71
N SER A 68 -5.97 16.36 -2.62
CA SER A 68 -7.11 15.44 -2.50
C SER A 68 -8.47 16.13 -2.66
N CYS A 69 -8.64 17.35 -2.17
CA CYS A 69 -9.93 18.05 -2.23
C CYS A 69 -10.26 18.64 -3.61
N GLU A 70 -9.25 18.83 -4.45
CA GLU A 70 -9.43 19.33 -5.82
C GLU A 70 -9.53 18.18 -6.83
N MET A 71 -8.95 17.02 -6.52
CA MET A 71 -8.86 15.88 -7.43
C MET A 71 -10.22 15.25 -7.77
N GLY A 72 -11.12 15.15 -6.79
CA GLY A 72 -12.33 14.33 -6.94
C GLY A 72 -12.01 12.83 -6.94
N TYR A 73 -12.76 12.03 -7.70
CA TYR A 73 -12.55 10.58 -7.85
C TYR A 73 -12.49 9.79 -6.54
N GLY A 74 -13.46 10.04 -5.66
CA GLY A 74 -13.58 9.41 -4.33
C GLY A 74 -12.98 10.22 -3.18
N TYR A 75 -12.22 11.28 -3.46
CA TYR A 75 -11.86 12.25 -2.43
C TYR A 75 -12.98 13.28 -2.21
N SER A 76 -13.28 13.56 -0.94
CA SER A 76 -14.22 14.62 -0.55
C SER A 76 -13.59 15.99 -0.74
N ARG A 77 -14.38 16.96 -1.21
CA ARG A 77 -13.94 18.36 -1.37
C ARG A 77 -13.73 19.09 -0.04
N ASN A 78 -14.33 18.60 1.05
CA ASN A 78 -14.43 19.32 2.31
C ASN A 78 -13.86 18.56 3.52
N LYS A 79 -13.27 17.38 3.32
CA LYS A 79 -12.76 16.52 4.40
C LYS A 79 -11.36 16.02 4.09
N ASP A 80 -10.48 16.04 5.10
CA ASP A 80 -9.14 15.46 5.05
C ASP A 80 -8.27 15.90 3.85
N CYS A 81 -8.38 17.17 3.48
CA CYS A 81 -7.60 17.78 2.40
C CYS A 81 -6.10 17.70 2.70
N ARG A 82 -5.35 17.12 1.77
CA ARG A 82 -3.90 17.03 1.86
C ARG A 82 -3.28 16.82 0.49
N THR A 83 -2.00 17.15 0.38
CA THR A 83 -1.21 16.70 -0.76
C THR A 83 -1.06 15.19 -0.71
N MET A 84 -1.49 14.55 -1.78
CA MET A 84 -1.30 13.13 -2.04
C MET A 84 -0.31 12.97 -3.20
N TYR A 85 0.28 11.79 -3.30
CA TYR A 85 1.19 11.41 -4.37
C TYR A 85 0.62 10.17 -5.03
N MET A 86 0.56 10.18 -6.37
CA MET A 86 0.35 8.99 -7.17
C MET A 86 1.69 8.59 -7.77
N THR A 87 2.17 7.42 -7.40
CA THR A 87 3.38 6.80 -7.94
C THR A 87 2.97 5.67 -8.87
N VAL A 88 3.42 5.73 -10.13
CA VAL A 88 3.25 4.67 -11.12
C VAL A 88 4.61 4.08 -11.42
N LEU A 89 4.74 2.77 -11.26
CA LEU A 89 5.96 2.03 -11.49
C LEU A 89 5.70 0.91 -12.50
N ASN A 90 6.28 1.03 -13.68
CA ASN A 90 6.23 0.03 -14.72
C ASN A 90 7.47 -0.87 -14.61
N VAL A 91 7.24 -2.18 -14.60
CA VAL A 91 8.30 -3.18 -14.43
C VAL A 91 8.14 -4.29 -15.45
N ARG A 92 9.25 -4.90 -15.86
CA ARG A 92 9.27 -6.16 -16.61
C ARG A 92 9.93 -7.23 -15.76
N LEU A 93 9.18 -8.28 -15.43
CA LEU A 93 9.67 -9.43 -14.69
C LEU A 93 10.08 -10.54 -15.65
N LEU A 94 11.31 -10.98 -15.48
CA LEU A 94 11.92 -12.02 -16.29
C LEU A 94 12.63 -12.98 -15.36
N CYS A 95 12.63 -14.24 -15.72
CA CYS A 95 13.33 -15.27 -14.99
C CYS A 95 14.53 -15.78 -15.76
N ARG A 96 15.56 -16.18 -15.03
CA ARG A 96 16.72 -16.88 -15.57
C ARG A 96 16.82 -18.25 -14.91
N ASP A 97 16.67 -19.32 -15.68
CA ASP A 97 16.71 -20.72 -15.21
C ASP A 97 18.16 -21.23 -15.01
N THR A 98 19.02 -20.39 -14.45
CA THR A 98 20.40 -20.75 -14.12
C THR A 98 20.78 -20.15 -12.78
N GLU A 99 21.42 -20.95 -11.93
CA GLU A 99 22.01 -20.51 -10.68
C GLU A 99 23.46 -20.08 -10.89
N GLY A 100 23.97 -19.16 -10.07
CA GLY A 100 25.38 -18.73 -10.09
C GLY A 100 25.69 -17.43 -10.83
N THR A 101 26.93 -16.96 -10.67
CA THR A 101 27.48 -15.76 -11.33
C THR A 101 27.85 -16.09 -12.77
N ILE A 102 27.42 -15.26 -13.71
CA ILE A 102 27.83 -15.36 -15.12
C ILE A 102 28.85 -14.26 -15.42
N SER A 103 29.80 -14.58 -16.28
CA SER A 103 30.79 -13.64 -16.80
C SER A 103 30.37 -13.01 -18.12
N THR A 104 29.27 -13.48 -18.73
CA THR A 104 28.76 -13.01 -20.01
C THR A 104 27.61 -12.01 -19.84
N VAL A 105 27.43 -11.12 -20.82
CA VAL A 105 26.30 -10.19 -20.87
C VAL A 105 25.01 -10.98 -21.13
N LEU A 106 23.99 -10.78 -20.30
CA LEU A 106 22.66 -11.38 -20.50
C LEU A 106 22.02 -10.85 -21.77
N THR A 107 21.53 -11.77 -22.59
CA THR A 107 20.73 -11.50 -23.79
C THR A 107 19.26 -11.84 -23.54
N GLU A 108 18.36 -11.45 -24.45
CA GLU A 108 16.94 -11.81 -24.33
C GLU A 108 16.70 -13.33 -24.43
N SER A 109 17.60 -14.10 -25.07
CA SER A 109 17.49 -15.56 -25.12
C SER A 109 17.86 -16.25 -23.81
N ASP A 110 18.54 -15.55 -22.90
CA ASP A 110 18.97 -16.12 -21.61
C ASP A 110 17.89 -15.99 -20.53
N VAL A 111 16.79 -15.31 -20.83
CA VAL A 111 15.73 -15.00 -19.87
C VAL A 111 14.36 -15.29 -20.45
N THR A 112 13.45 -15.75 -19.60
CA THR A 112 12.07 -16.04 -19.95
C THR A 112 11.13 -15.08 -19.23
N PRO A 113 10.10 -14.53 -19.88
CA PRO A 113 9.11 -13.71 -19.21
C PRO A 113 8.35 -14.47 -18.12
N ILE A 114 8.13 -13.80 -16.98
CA ILE A 114 7.17 -14.28 -15.99
C ILE A 114 5.79 -13.82 -16.45
N ALA A 115 5.15 -14.62 -17.29
CA ALA A 115 3.91 -14.25 -17.97
C ALA A 115 2.64 -14.66 -17.22
N GLY A 116 1.63 -13.80 -17.23
CA GLY A 116 0.29 -14.09 -16.69
C GLY A 116 0.19 -14.28 -15.18
N GLN A 117 1.25 -13.96 -14.43
CA GLN A 117 1.34 -14.22 -13.00
C GLN A 117 0.81 -13.06 -12.18
N THR A 118 0.19 -13.37 -11.05
CA THR A 118 -0.17 -12.36 -10.03
C THR A 118 1.03 -12.11 -9.13
N ILE A 119 1.44 -10.85 -9.08
CA ILE A 119 2.62 -10.41 -8.35
C ILE A 119 2.19 -9.51 -7.21
N ARG A 120 2.56 -9.89 -5.99
CA ARG A 120 2.35 -9.08 -4.80
C ARG A 120 3.45 -8.04 -4.70
N TRP A 121 3.09 -6.83 -4.31
CA TRP A 121 4.06 -5.77 -4.12
C TRP A 121 3.76 -4.96 -2.86
N SER A 122 4.81 -4.38 -2.29
CA SER A 122 4.69 -3.36 -1.25
C SER A 122 5.70 -2.25 -1.49
N LEU A 123 5.24 -1.01 -1.40
CA LEU A 123 6.02 0.21 -1.46
C LEU A 123 5.81 0.96 -0.15
N LYS A 124 6.75 0.79 0.78
CA LYS A 124 6.67 1.26 2.17
C LYS A 124 5.41 0.76 2.90
N ASN A 125 4.39 1.60 3.03
CA ASN A 125 3.13 1.32 3.73
C ASN A 125 1.95 1.12 2.77
N VAL A 126 2.19 1.12 1.46
CA VAL A 126 1.21 0.80 0.43
C VAL A 126 1.53 -0.58 -0.14
N GLN A 127 0.52 -1.37 -0.40
CA GLN A 127 0.69 -2.70 -0.97
C GLN A 127 -0.46 -3.01 -1.93
N GLY A 128 -0.24 -3.98 -2.79
CA GLY A 128 -1.24 -4.43 -3.74
C GLY A 128 -0.74 -5.59 -4.56
N GLU A 129 -1.46 -5.84 -5.65
CA GLU A 129 -1.15 -6.88 -6.61
C GLU A 129 -1.25 -6.30 -8.01
N TYR A 130 -0.50 -6.86 -8.95
CA TYR A 130 -0.71 -6.65 -10.38
C TYR A 130 -0.52 -7.97 -11.11
N GLN A 131 -1.11 -8.07 -12.31
CA GLN A 131 -0.89 -9.22 -13.17
C GLN A 131 0.13 -8.87 -14.25
N THR A 132 1.09 -9.76 -14.50
CA THR A 132 2.00 -9.61 -15.63
C THR A 132 1.32 -9.99 -16.94
N ASP A 133 1.68 -9.30 -18.03
CA ASP A 133 1.25 -9.63 -19.38
C ASP A 133 2.06 -10.81 -19.98
N GLY A 134 1.84 -11.12 -21.25
CA GLY A 134 2.53 -12.20 -21.96
C GLY A 134 4.06 -12.00 -22.11
N LEU A 135 4.55 -10.77 -21.94
CA LEU A 135 5.96 -10.41 -22.05
C LEU A 135 6.59 -10.07 -20.68
N GLY A 136 5.84 -10.28 -19.60
CA GLY A 136 6.28 -10.09 -18.22
C GLY A 136 6.15 -8.64 -17.74
N TYR A 137 5.53 -7.74 -18.50
CA TYR A 137 5.30 -6.37 -18.05
C TYR A 137 4.17 -6.30 -17.04
N GLY A 138 4.27 -5.34 -16.12
CA GLY A 138 3.20 -5.02 -15.19
C GLY A 138 3.35 -3.62 -14.63
N GLN A 139 2.30 -3.17 -13.94
CA GLN A 139 2.21 -1.82 -13.40
C GLN A 139 1.81 -1.84 -11.93
N ILE A 140 2.59 -1.13 -11.14
CA ILE A 140 2.31 -0.82 -9.74
C ILE A 140 1.74 0.60 -9.69
N VAL A 141 0.59 0.76 -9.06
CA VAL A 141 -0.04 2.06 -8.81
C VAL A 141 -0.20 2.24 -7.31
N ALA A 142 0.41 3.28 -6.75
CA ALA A 142 0.38 3.57 -5.33
C ALA A 142 -0.13 5.00 -5.08
N LEU A 143 -1.08 5.12 -4.15
CA LEU A 143 -1.54 6.40 -3.61
C LEU A 143 -1.05 6.56 -2.18
N SER A 144 -0.34 7.65 -1.89
CA SER A 144 0.27 7.85 -0.58
C SER A 144 0.32 9.33 -0.17
N PRO A 145 0.32 9.64 1.15
CA PRO A 145 0.47 11.01 1.64
C PRO A 145 1.92 11.53 1.54
N ARG A 146 2.87 10.69 1.12
CA ARG A 146 4.30 11.02 0.96
C ARG A 146 4.81 10.42 -0.33
N SER A 147 5.76 11.10 -0.97
CA SER A 147 6.50 10.58 -2.13
C SER A 147 7.06 9.18 -1.86
N GLN A 148 6.92 8.29 -2.83
CA GLN A 148 7.47 6.93 -2.81
C GLN A 148 8.55 6.72 -3.86
N LYS A 149 8.84 7.72 -4.69
CA LYS A 149 9.76 7.64 -5.83
C LYS A 149 11.14 7.04 -5.52
N ARG A 150 11.66 7.23 -4.30
CA ARG A 150 12.98 6.74 -3.85
C ARG A 150 12.90 5.61 -2.83
N GLU A 151 11.70 5.12 -2.54
CA GLU A 151 11.47 4.10 -1.53
C GLU A 151 11.79 2.71 -2.09
N ARG A 152 11.97 1.75 -1.18
CA ARG A 152 12.19 0.34 -1.56
C ARG A 152 10.86 -0.30 -1.90
N VAL A 153 10.75 -0.83 -3.12
CA VAL A 153 9.68 -1.77 -3.47
C VAL A 153 10.11 -3.17 -3.10
N ARG A 154 9.19 -3.91 -2.50
CA ARG A 154 9.25 -5.36 -2.37
C ARG A 154 8.35 -5.94 -3.45
N ILE A 155 8.86 -6.84 -4.26
CA ILE A 155 8.08 -7.62 -5.23
C ILE A 155 8.11 -9.06 -4.76
N SER A 156 6.99 -9.76 -4.78
CA SER A 156 6.86 -11.11 -4.24
C SER A 156 6.02 -12.00 -5.13
N TYR A 157 6.50 -13.21 -5.33
CA TYR A 157 5.84 -14.26 -6.10
C TYR A 157 5.99 -15.58 -5.35
N LYS A 158 4.87 -16.27 -5.08
CA LYS A 158 4.83 -17.44 -4.19
C LYS A 158 5.52 -17.13 -2.84
N ASN A 159 6.56 -17.88 -2.48
CA ASN A 159 7.33 -17.70 -1.23
C ASN A 159 8.58 -16.84 -1.39
N GLU A 160 8.85 -16.35 -2.59
CA GLU A 160 10.04 -15.61 -2.93
C GLU A 160 9.77 -14.11 -2.97
N PHE A 161 10.81 -13.30 -2.69
CA PHE A 161 10.71 -11.86 -2.78
C PHE A 161 12.04 -11.22 -3.16
N LEU A 162 11.94 -10.02 -3.75
CA LEU A 162 13.07 -9.17 -4.07
C LEU A 162 12.81 -7.76 -3.57
N TYR A 163 13.87 -7.07 -3.18
CA TYR A 163 13.84 -5.65 -2.86
C TYR A 163 14.65 -4.87 -3.88
N MET A 164 14.10 -3.75 -4.31
CA MET A 164 14.77 -2.80 -5.22
C MET A 164 14.28 -1.39 -4.92
N ARG A 165 15.04 -0.36 -5.32
CA ARG A 165 14.60 1.03 -5.17
C ARG A 165 13.73 1.41 -6.36
N ALA A 166 12.59 2.06 -6.14
CA ALA A 166 11.62 2.37 -7.19
C ALA A 166 12.22 3.13 -8.39
N ASN A 167 13.15 4.06 -8.14
CA ASN A 167 13.82 4.85 -9.18
C ASN A 167 14.96 4.15 -9.92
N GLU A 168 15.33 2.94 -9.53
CA GLU A 168 16.40 2.16 -10.16
C GLU A 168 15.83 1.02 -11.03
N ILE A 169 14.50 0.87 -11.04
CA ILE A 169 13.85 -0.25 -11.72
C ILE A 169 13.79 0.03 -13.20
N THR A 170 14.35 -0.89 -13.96
CA THR A 170 14.20 -0.95 -15.41
C THR A 170 13.66 -2.33 -15.74
N LYS A 171 14.52 -3.34 -15.69
CA LYS A 171 14.24 -4.74 -15.97
C LYS A 171 14.60 -5.57 -14.74
N VAL A 172 13.70 -6.42 -14.27
CA VAL A 172 13.93 -7.27 -13.09
C VAL A 172 14.17 -8.69 -13.56
N ILE A 173 15.41 -9.16 -13.37
CA ILE A 173 15.79 -10.55 -13.66
C ILE A 173 15.82 -11.30 -12.34
N THR A 174 14.88 -12.22 -12.17
CA THR A 174 14.66 -12.98 -10.95
C THR A 174 15.42 -14.30 -10.99
N PRO A 175 15.80 -14.86 -9.82
CA PRO A 175 16.47 -16.14 -9.76
C PRO A 175 15.54 -17.31 -10.11
N ARG A 176 16.14 -18.47 -10.37
CA ARG A 176 15.49 -19.73 -10.75
C ARG A 176 14.19 -20.08 -10.02
N PRO A 177 14.03 -19.87 -8.69
CA PRO A 177 12.78 -20.18 -8.00
C PRO A 177 11.52 -19.53 -8.59
N TRP A 178 11.69 -18.38 -9.25
CA TRP A 178 10.61 -17.66 -9.92
C TRP A 178 10.25 -18.23 -11.30
N CYS A 179 11.09 -19.09 -11.86
CA CYS A 179 10.93 -19.65 -13.21
C CYS A 179 9.92 -20.80 -13.27
N SER A 180 9.42 -21.23 -12.11
CA SER A 180 8.48 -22.34 -11.99
C SER A 180 7.10 -21.96 -12.55
N MET A 181 6.94 -22.20 -13.85
CA MET A 181 5.66 -22.31 -14.55
C MET A 181 4.98 -23.64 -14.19
#